data_AF-A0A7C3UHY7-F1
#
_entry.id   AF-A0A7C3UHY7-F1
#
_cell.length_a   1.000
_cell.length_b   1.000
_cell.length_c   1.000
_cell.angle_alpha   90.00
_cell.angle_beta   90.00
_cell.angle_gamma   90.00
#
_symmetry.space_group_name_H-M   'P 1'
#
loop_
_entity.id
_entity.type
_entity.pdbx_description
1 polymer ?
#
loop_
_entity_poly.entity_id
_entity_poly.type
_entity_poly.pdbx_seq_one_letter_code
_entity_poly.pdbx_strand_id
1 'polypeptide(L)'
;MIRFYQLFISTQDMPVCNFTPSCSQFGVDSLRNFGIIKGILLTSDRLQRCNGFSAPYYQIDYRTGKYIDPVQRYLYLLGKK
;
A
#
# COMPACT_ATOMS: atom_id res chain seq x y z
N MET A 1 -17.20 20.41 -6.05
CA MET A 1 -16.63 19.57 -7.13
C MET A 1 -15.11 19.52 -7.06
N ILE A 2 -14.38 20.64 -7.26
CA ILE A 2 -12.90 20.65 -7.20
C ILE A 2 -12.32 20.25 -5.83
N ARG A 3 -12.90 20.71 -4.72
CA ARG A 3 -12.39 20.37 -3.36
C ARG A 3 -12.55 18.89 -2.99
N PHE A 4 -13.57 18.21 -3.50
CA PHE A 4 -13.75 16.76 -3.29
C PHE A 4 -12.70 15.98 -4.07
N TYR A 5 -12.45 16.37 -5.34
CA TYR A 5 -11.38 15.78 -6.14
C TYR A 5 -10.01 15.99 -5.48
N GLN A 6 -9.73 17.20 -4.97
CA GLN A 6 -8.51 17.46 -4.20
C GLN A 6 -8.46 16.61 -2.93
N LEU A 7 -9.51 16.51 -2.12
CA LEU A 7 -9.44 15.72 -0.88
C LEU A 7 -9.32 14.21 -1.10
N PHE A 8 -9.93 13.65 -2.15
CA PHE A 8 -9.90 12.20 -2.39
C PHE A 8 -8.75 11.75 -3.30
N ILE A 9 -8.31 12.59 -4.24
CA ILE A 9 -7.22 12.27 -5.18
C ILE A 9 -5.92 13.00 -4.78
N SER A 10 -5.94 14.26 -4.31
CA SER A 10 -4.71 14.91 -3.82
C SER A 10 -4.13 14.25 -2.57
N THR A 11 -4.95 13.54 -1.78
CA THR A 11 -4.46 12.72 -0.66
C THR A 11 -3.74 11.45 -1.17
N GLN A 12 -4.15 10.92 -2.34
CA GLN A 12 -3.41 9.85 -3.02
C GLN A 12 -2.09 10.37 -3.62
N ASP A 13 -2.05 11.65 -4.01
CA ASP A 13 -0.87 12.40 -4.42
C ASP A 13 -0.11 13.05 -3.25
N MET A 14 -0.08 12.42 -2.08
CA MET A 14 0.95 12.78 -1.09
C MET A 14 2.32 12.56 -1.75
N PRO A 15 3.27 13.53 -1.71
CA PRO A 15 4.43 13.55 -2.61
C PRO A 15 5.33 12.31 -2.53
N VAL A 16 5.15 11.49 -1.49
CA VAL A 16 5.84 10.22 -1.31
C VAL A 16 4.89 9.24 -0.63
N CYS A 17 4.77 8.02 -1.17
CA CYS A 17 4.10 6.92 -0.50
C CYS A 17 4.71 6.69 0.89
N ASN A 18 3.86 6.58 1.92
CA ASN A 18 4.27 6.35 3.31
C ASN A 18 4.84 4.94 3.55
N PHE A 19 4.72 4.05 2.56
CA PHE A 19 5.17 2.66 2.65
C PHE A 19 6.38 2.39 1.76
N THR A 20 7.19 1.43 2.20
CA THR A 20 8.29 0.81 1.43
C THR A 20 8.01 -0.69 1.31
N PRO A 21 7.97 -1.26 0.08
CA PRO A 21 7.99 -0.58 -1.23
C PRO A 21 6.77 0.33 -1.46
N SER A 22 6.79 1.18 -2.50
CA SER A 22 5.66 2.06 -2.81
C SER A 22 4.37 1.28 -3.09
N CYS A 23 3.19 1.89 -2.91
CA CYS A 23 1.90 1.27 -3.23
C CYS A 23 1.81 0.81 -4.69
N SER A 24 2.41 1.55 -5.63
CA SER A 24 2.47 1.17 -7.05
C SER A 24 3.30 -0.09 -7.26
N GLN A 25 4.49 -0.15 -6.67
CA GLN A 25 5.37 -1.32 -6.74
C GLN A 25 4.72 -2.54 -6.07
N PHE A 26 4.15 -2.34 -4.88
CA PHE A 26 3.40 -3.37 -4.18
C PHE A 26 2.22 -3.89 -5.00
N GLY A 27 1.52 -3.01 -5.73
CA GLY A 27 0.39 -3.42 -6.57
C GLY A 27 0.83 -4.29 -7.74
N VAL A 28 1.91 -3.91 -8.42
CA VAL A 28 2.53 -4.74 -9.47
C VAL A 28 2.95 -6.10 -8.91
N ASP A 29 3.64 -6.10 -7.77
CA ASP A 29 4.10 -7.34 -7.14
C ASP A 29 2.94 -8.19 -6.64
N SER A 30 1.86 -7.59 -6.13
CA SER A 30 0.68 -8.29 -5.65
C SER A 30 -0.11 -8.91 -6.80
N LEU A 31 -0.25 -8.21 -7.92
CA LEU A 31 -0.89 -8.75 -9.12
C LEU A 31 -0.09 -9.92 -9.70
N ARG A 32 1.24 -9.80 -9.76
CA ARG A 32 2.14 -10.87 -10.23
C ARG A 32 2.10 -12.09 -9.31
N ASN A 33 2.11 -11.88 -8.00
CA ASN A 33 2.18 -12.97 -7.04
C ASN A 33 0.82 -13.59 -6.72
N PHE A 34 -0.28 -12.85 -6.63
CA PHE A 34 -1.58 -13.38 -6.17
C PHE A 34 -2.65 -13.45 -7.28
N GLY A 35 -2.36 -12.94 -8.48
CA GLY A 35 -3.34 -12.81 -9.57
C GLY A 35 -4.19 -11.55 -9.44
N ILE A 36 -5.03 -11.29 -10.45
CA ILE A 36 -5.76 -10.02 -10.59
C ILE A 36 -6.70 -9.74 -9.41
N ILE A 37 -7.53 -10.73 -9.04
CA ILE A 37 -8.56 -10.54 -8.00
C ILE A 37 -7.91 -10.26 -6.63
N LYS A 38 -7.04 -11.15 -6.17
CA LYS A 38 -6.37 -11.00 -4.87
C LYS A 38 -5.38 -9.82 -4.86
N GLY A 39 -4.67 -9.60 -5.97
CA GLY A 39 -3.75 -8.48 -6.12
C GLY A 39 -4.46 -7.14 -6.02
N ILE A 40 -5.61 -6.97 -6.66
CA ILE A 40 -6.43 -5.76 -6.54
C ILE A 40 -6.92 -5.58 -5.10
N LEU A 41 -7.43 -6.62 -4.44
CA LEU A 41 -7.91 -6.53 -3.06
C LEU A 41 -6.80 -6.08 -2.09
N LEU A 42 -5.61 -6.68 -2.18
CA LEU A 42 -4.45 -6.31 -1.36
C LEU A 42 -3.96 -4.89 -1.63
N THR A 43 -3.95 -4.50 -2.91
CA THR A 43 -3.51 -3.16 -3.31
C THR A 43 -4.48 -2.10 -2.82
N SER A 44 -5.79 -2.33 -2.94
CA SER A 44 -6.84 -1.44 -2.47
C SER A 44 -6.80 -1.26 -0.95
N ASP A 45 -6.63 -2.36 -0.20
CA ASP A 45 -6.44 -2.31 1.26
C ASP A 45 -5.18 -1.49 1.64
N ARG A 46 -4.07 -1.66 0.92
CA ARG A 46 -2.86 -0.85 1.14
C ARG A 46 -3.05 0.62 0.78
N LEU A 47 -3.76 0.93 -0.28
CA LEU A 47 -4.06 2.31 -0.67
C LEU A 47 -4.90 3.02 0.41
N GLN A 48 -5.91 2.35 0.96
CA GLN A 48 -6.68 2.91 2.07
C GLN A 48 -5.79 3.23 3.28
N ARG A 49 -4.91 2.31 3.68
CA ARG A 49 -3.95 2.50 4.78
C ARG A 49 -2.93 3.62 4.52
N CYS A 50 -2.50 3.78 3.26
CA CYS A 50 -1.61 4.86 2.86
C CYS A 50 -2.29 6.25 2.92
N ASN A 51 -3.61 6.32 2.74
CA ASN A 51 -4.42 7.55 2.78
C ASN A 51 -4.84 7.95 4.22
N GLY A 52 -4.05 7.62 5.23
CA GLY A 52 -4.29 8.06 6.61
C GLY A 52 -5.25 7.19 7.43
N PHE A 53 -5.78 6.09 6.86
CA PHE A 53 -6.48 5.07 7.65
C PHE A 53 -5.45 4.16 8.36
N SER A 54 -4.92 4.69 9.47
CA SER A 54 -4.23 4.00 10.56
C SER A 54 -3.05 3.08 10.19
N ALA A 55 -1.82 3.59 10.38
CA ALA A 55 -0.58 2.80 10.36
C ALA A 55 0.15 2.66 11.73
N PRO A 56 -0.51 2.50 12.90
CA PRO A 56 0.23 2.36 14.17
C PRO A 56 0.92 0.99 14.36
N TYR A 57 0.69 0.01 13.48
CA TYR A 57 1.19 -1.39 13.63
C TYR A 57 2.29 -1.80 12.63
N TYR A 58 2.85 -0.86 11.86
CA TYR A 58 3.92 -1.15 10.91
C TYR A 58 5.29 -0.80 11.48
N GLN A 59 6.30 -1.59 11.12
CA GLN A 59 7.69 -1.26 11.41
C GLN A 59 8.09 -0.06 10.56
N ILE A 60 8.80 0.89 11.15
CA ILE A 60 9.30 2.08 10.45
C ILE A 60 10.76 1.83 10.08
N ASP A 61 11.12 2.09 8.83
CA ASP A 61 12.51 2.15 8.39
C ASP A 61 13.15 3.44 8.94
N TYR A 62 14.17 3.31 9.78
CA TYR A 62 14.87 4.44 10.38
C TYR A 62 15.65 5.30 9.37
N ARG A 63 15.93 4.78 8.17
CA ARG A 63 16.65 5.51 7.12
C ARG A 63 15.72 6.40 6.30
N THR A 64 14.52 5.90 6.00
CA THR A 64 13.56 6.61 5.14
C THR A 64 12.37 7.18 5.90
N GLY A 65 12.16 6.81 7.16
CA GLY A 65 10.98 7.17 7.95
C GLY A 65 9.67 6.54 7.44
N LYS A 66 9.75 5.51 6.61
CA LYS A 66 8.59 4.90 5.93
C LYS A 66 8.18 3.60 6.60
N TYR A 67 6.89 3.27 6.53
CA TYR A 67 6.36 2.00 7.00
C TYR A 67 6.79 0.84 6.08
N ILE A 68 7.32 -0.22 6.67
CA ILE A 68 7.79 -1.41 5.96
C ILE A 68 6.60 -2.36 5.79
N ASP A 69 6.20 -2.60 4.53
CA ASP A 69 5.15 -3.57 4.19
C ASP A 69 5.52 -4.32 2.90
N PRO A 70 6.34 -5.39 2.96
CA PRO A 70 6.73 -6.17 1.80
C PRO A 70 5.62 -7.13 1.35
N VAL A 71 5.49 -7.34 0.04
CA VAL A 71 4.51 -8.29 -0.53
C VAL A 71 4.67 -9.70 0.02
N GLN A 72 5.90 -10.05 0.39
CA GLN A 72 6.30 -11.34 0.94
C GLN A 72 5.54 -11.69 2.22
N ARG A 73 5.16 -10.68 3.03
CA ARG A 73 4.33 -10.90 4.23
C ARG A 73 3.02 -11.59 3.87
N TYR A 74 2.42 -11.23 2.74
CA TYR A 74 1.16 -11.79 2.28
C TYR A 74 1.31 -13.18 1.66
N LEU A 75 2.50 -13.54 1.16
CA LEU A 75 2.75 -14.87 0.60
C LEU A 75 2.59 -15.93 1.70
N TYR A 76 3.18 -15.65 2.87
CA TYR A 76 3.07 -16.49 4.05
C TYR A 76 1.64 -16.52 4.61
N LEU A 77 0.99 -15.36 4.75
CA LEU A 77 -0.35 -15.24 5.34
C LEU A 77 -1.45 -15.86 4.49
N LEU A 78 -1.38 -15.72 3.16
CA LEU A 78 -2.37 -16.25 2.22
C LEU A 78 -2.01 -17.65 1.72
N GLY A 79 -0.96 -18.27 2.29
CA GLY A 79 -0.63 -19.67 2.05
C GLY A 79 -0.23 -19.99 0.60
N LYS A 80 0.39 -19.04 -0.13
CA LYS A 80 1.03 -19.38 -1.40
C LYS A 80 2.31 -20.16 -1.08
N LYS A 81 2.20 -21.48 -1.01
CA LYS A 81 3.33 -22.38 -1.26
C LYS A 81 3.68 -22.35 -2.75
#